data_AF-A0A7Z9RYG3-F1
#
_entry.id   AF-A0A7Z9RYG3-F1
#
_cell.length_a   1.000
_cell.length_b   1.000
_cell.length_c   1.000
_cell.angle_alpha   90.00
_cell.angle_beta   90.00
_cell.angle_gamma   90.00
#
_symmetry.space_group_name_H-M   'P 1'
#
loop_
_entity.id
_entity.type
_entity.pdbx_description
1 polymer ?
#
loop_
_entity_poly.entity_id
_entity_poly.type
_entity_poly.pdbx_seq_one_letter_code
_entity_poly.pdbx_strand_id
1 'polypeptide(L)'
;MYKHVLLDFQERKCFYCHDVLRGGIDVDHFIAWSRYPTDLGHNFVLAHPRCNNAKSDYLAAEQHLHKWAERNRLRSAELAERLRDANLPHENAASIRITEWAYEQVEKAHGQVWISDAEFQHLGVRWRELLVA
;
A
#
# COMPACT_ATOMS: atom_id res chain seq x y z
N MET A 1 6.23 -10.15 11.88
CA MET A 1 5.35 -9.62 12.95
C MET A 1 4.05 -9.04 12.36
N TYR A 2 4.10 -8.02 11.50
CA TYR A 2 2.92 -7.42 10.83
C TYR A 2 2.04 -8.40 10.05
N LYS A 3 2.64 -9.44 9.44
CA LYS A 3 1.93 -10.46 8.67
C LYS A 3 0.73 -11.05 9.40
N HIS A 4 0.86 -11.37 10.68
CA HIS A 4 -0.21 -12.00 11.46
C HIS A 4 -1.38 -11.04 11.68
N VAL A 5 -1.10 -9.78 11.99
CA VAL A 5 -2.12 -8.73 12.14
C VAL A 5 -2.86 -8.51 10.83
N LEU A 6 -2.14 -8.47 9.72
CA LEU A 6 -2.70 -8.16 8.40
C LEU A 6 -3.44 -9.33 7.75
N LEU A 7 -3.19 -10.58 8.15
CA LEU A 7 -3.72 -11.76 7.45
C LEU A 7 -5.25 -11.82 7.51
N ASP A 8 -5.82 -11.67 8.70
CA ASP A 8 -7.26 -11.66 8.89
C ASP A 8 -7.85 -10.29 8.52
N PHE A 9 -7.11 -9.20 8.77
CA PHE A 9 -7.54 -7.86 8.39
C PHE A 9 -7.75 -7.72 6.87
N GLN A 10 -6.85 -8.27 6.06
CA GLN A 10 -6.90 -8.23 4.60
C GLN A 10 -7.60 -9.46 3.98
N GLU A 11 -8.38 -10.20 4.77
CA GLU A 11 -9.20 -11.34 4.31
C GLU A 11 -8.41 -12.42 3.55
N ARG A 12 -7.12 -12.61 3.86
CA ARG A 12 -6.24 -13.55 3.15
C ARG A 12 -6.23 -13.36 1.62
N LYS A 13 -6.43 -12.15 1.12
CA LYS A 13 -6.31 -11.81 -0.31
C LYS A 13 -5.05 -11.00 -0.57
N CYS A 14 -4.43 -11.17 -1.73
CA CYS A 14 -3.35 -10.31 -2.15
C CYS A 14 -3.89 -8.90 -2.39
N PHE A 15 -3.18 -7.90 -1.90
CA PHE A 15 -3.59 -6.51 -2.03
C PHE A 15 -3.67 -6.06 -3.49
N TYR A 16 -2.75 -6.53 -4.33
CA TYR A 16 -2.64 -6.11 -5.73
C TYR A 16 -3.55 -6.88 -6.70
N CYS A 17 -3.51 -8.21 -6.73
CA CYS A 17 -4.33 -9.00 -7.66
C CYS A 17 -5.68 -9.46 -7.10
N HIS A 18 -5.94 -9.29 -5.79
CA HIS A 18 -7.16 -9.73 -5.10
C HIS A 18 -7.42 -11.24 -5.02
N ASP A 19 -6.56 -12.05 -5.62
CA ASP A 19 -6.62 -13.50 -5.48
C ASP A 19 -6.26 -13.95 -4.06
N VAL A 20 -6.76 -15.12 -3.68
CA VAL A 20 -6.50 -15.72 -2.38
C VAL A 20 -5.00 -16.01 -2.21
N LEU A 21 -4.47 -15.65 -1.05
CA LEU A 21 -3.11 -15.96 -0.62
C LEU A 21 -3.03 -17.44 -0.21
N ARG A 22 -2.70 -18.31 -1.17
CA ARG A 22 -2.45 -19.74 -0.97
C ARG A 22 -0.95 -20.01 -1.13
N GLY A 23 -0.19 -19.98 -0.03
CA GLY A 23 1.25 -20.28 -0.03
C GLY A 23 2.11 -19.14 0.48
N GLY A 24 3.14 -18.74 -0.30
CA GLY A 24 4.02 -17.62 0.04
C GLY A 24 3.25 -16.31 0.18
N ILE A 25 3.51 -15.57 1.25
CA ILE A 25 2.87 -14.29 1.54
C ILE A 25 3.95 -13.35 2.05
N ASP A 26 4.13 -12.25 1.33
CA ASP A 26 5.03 -11.18 1.69
C ASP A 26 4.25 -10.05 2.36
N VAL A 27 4.93 -9.35 3.28
CA VAL A 27 4.50 -8.04 3.75
C VAL A 27 5.23 -7.04 2.86
N ASP A 28 4.48 -6.32 2.01
CA ASP A 28 5.03 -5.29 1.14
C ASP A 28 4.78 -3.89 1.74
N HIS A 29 5.71 -2.99 1.47
CA HIS A 29 5.56 -1.56 1.70
C HIS A 29 4.83 -0.95 0.49
N PHE A 30 3.60 -0.48 0.69
CA PHE A 30 2.82 0.14 -0.38
C PHE A 30 3.60 1.29 -1.04
N ILE A 31 4.15 2.20 -0.23
CA ILE A 31 5.27 3.06 -0.62
C ILE A 31 6.58 2.34 -0.29
N ALA A 32 7.33 1.95 -1.32
CA ALA A 32 8.55 1.17 -1.19
C ALA A 32 9.56 1.77 -0.19
N TRP A 33 10.19 0.90 0.60
CA TRP A 33 11.17 1.30 1.62
C TRP A 33 12.33 2.14 1.04
N SER A 34 12.76 1.85 -0.19
CA SER A 34 13.79 2.61 -0.91
C SER A 34 13.42 4.08 -1.16
N ARG A 35 12.13 4.42 -1.14
CA ARG A 35 11.62 5.80 -1.25
C ARG A 35 11.48 6.48 0.11
N TYR A 36 11.06 5.72 1.12
CA TYR A 36 10.88 6.22 2.48
C TYR A 36 11.13 5.08 3.51
N PRO A 37 12.28 5.09 4.20
CA PRO A 37 12.74 3.95 5.00
C PRO A 37 12.14 3.93 6.41
N THR A 38 10.81 3.88 6.52
CA THR A 38 10.11 3.81 7.80
C THR A 38 9.05 2.73 7.78
N ASP A 39 9.04 1.92 8.83
CA ASP A 39 8.08 0.85 9.02
C ASP A 39 6.86 1.36 9.79
N LEU A 40 5.81 1.73 9.06
CA LEU A 40 4.51 2.09 9.61
C LEU A 40 3.48 1.08 9.14
N GLY A 41 2.75 0.45 10.07
CA GLY A 41 1.80 -0.61 9.72
C GLY A 41 0.70 -0.20 8.74
N HIS A 42 0.32 1.08 8.69
CA HIS A 42 -0.63 1.62 7.71
C HIS A 42 -0.07 1.67 6.28
N ASN A 43 1.25 1.62 6.10
CA ASN A 43 1.89 1.50 4.78
C ASN A 43 1.99 0.03 4.33
N PHE A 44 1.81 -0.94 5.22
CA PHE A 44 1.98 -2.34 4.87
C PHE A 44 0.74 -2.97 4.27
N VAL A 45 0.96 -3.87 3.32
CA VAL A 45 -0.06 -4.70 2.66
C VAL A 45 0.44 -6.14 2.57
N LEU A 46 -0.47 -7.12 2.46
CA LEU A 46 -0.07 -8.48 2.11
C LEU A 46 -0.13 -8.68 0.60
N ALA A 47 0.88 -9.34 0.03
CA ALA A 47 0.94 -9.63 -1.39
C ALA A 47 1.43 -11.04 -1.67
N HIS A 48 1.10 -11.57 -2.85
CA HIS A 48 1.85 -12.71 -3.40
C HIS A 48 3.29 -12.25 -3.69
N PRO A 49 4.29 -13.13 -3.52
CA PRO A 49 5.68 -12.82 -3.87
C PRO A 49 5.85 -12.35 -5.31
N ARG A 50 5.07 -12.92 -6.26
CA ARG A 50 5.08 -12.47 -7.67
C ARG A 50 4.67 -11.00 -7.80
N CYS A 51 3.56 -10.60 -7.18
CA CYS A 51 3.06 -9.23 -7.25
C CYS A 51 4.01 -8.25 -6.55
N ASN A 52 4.53 -8.63 -5.38
CA ASN A 52 5.50 -7.83 -4.63
C ASN A 52 6.76 -7.58 -5.46
N ASN A 53 7.35 -8.64 -6.03
CA ASN A 53 8.55 -8.53 -6.87
C ASN A 53 8.29 -7.75 -8.17
N ALA A 54 7.12 -7.91 -8.79
CA ALA A 54 6.76 -7.16 -9.99
C ALA A 54 6.55 -5.67 -9.70
N LYS A 55 5.97 -5.32 -8.54
CA LYS A 55 5.86 -3.93 -8.09
C LYS A 55 7.22 -3.33 -7.74
N SER A 56 8.13 -4.09 -7.15
CA SER A 56 9.47 -3.61 -6.78
C SER A 56 9.40 -2.28 -5.99
N ASP A 57 10.09 -1.25 -6.47
CA ASP A 57 10.15 0.11 -5.95
C ASP A 57 9.28 1.11 -6.73
N TYR A 58 8.43 0.61 -7.64
CA TYR A 58 7.45 1.42 -8.36
C TYR A 58 6.30 1.82 -7.44
N LEU A 59 5.71 3.00 -7.69
CA LEU A 59 4.42 3.35 -7.11
C LEU A 59 3.33 2.57 -7.82
N ALA A 60 2.38 2.04 -7.05
CA ALA A 60 1.24 1.33 -7.60
C ALA A 60 0.29 2.29 -8.35
N ALA A 61 -0.44 1.80 -9.34
CA ALA A 61 -1.41 2.61 -10.08
C ALA A 61 -2.61 3.00 -9.20
N GLU A 62 -3.38 3.96 -9.69
CA GLU A 62 -4.47 4.61 -8.98
C GLU A 62 -5.53 3.64 -8.46
N GLN A 63 -5.75 2.53 -9.16
CA GLN A 63 -6.65 1.46 -8.69
C GLN A 63 -6.20 0.84 -7.37
N HIS A 64 -4.90 0.74 -7.14
CA HIS A 64 -4.30 0.23 -5.91
C HIS A 64 -4.24 1.33 -4.84
N LEU A 65 -3.92 2.57 -5.25
CA LEU A 65 -3.95 3.74 -4.38
C LEU A 65 -5.33 3.95 -3.77
N HIS A 66 -6.39 3.89 -4.58
CA HIS A 66 -7.76 4.03 -4.13
C HIS A 66 -8.10 3.00 -3.05
N LYS A 67 -7.77 1.72 -3.28
CA LYS A 67 -8.01 0.65 -2.30
C LYS A 67 -7.20 0.84 -1.02
N TRP A 68 -5.96 1.31 -1.14
CA TRP A 68 -5.09 1.53 -0.01
C TRP A 68 -5.60 2.67 0.87
N ALA A 69 -6.00 3.78 0.22
CA ALA A 69 -6.57 4.95 0.88
C ALA A 69 -7.93 4.65 1.50
N GLU A 70 -8.82 3.97 0.77
CA GLU A 70 -10.13 3.56 1.27
C GLU A 70 -10.02 2.67 2.50
N ARG A 71 -9.12 1.67 2.47
CA ARG A 71 -8.81 0.82 3.63
C ARG A 71 -8.31 1.63 4.83
N ASN A 72 -7.37 2.54 4.60
CA ASN A 72 -6.78 3.39 5.65
C ASN A 72 -7.74 4.48 6.15
N ARG A 73 -8.88 4.66 5.51
CA ARG A 73 -9.96 5.54 5.94
C ARG A 73 -11.05 4.77 6.67
N LEU A 74 -11.69 3.82 5.98
CA LEU A 74 -12.86 3.10 6.47
C LEU A 74 -12.52 2.15 7.62
N ARG A 75 -11.30 1.62 7.64
CA ARG A 75 -10.85 0.62 8.63
C ARG A 75 -9.64 1.09 9.43
N SER A 76 -9.42 2.40 9.49
CA SER A 76 -8.32 3.05 10.24
C SER A 76 -8.30 2.64 11.70
N ALA A 77 -9.45 2.77 12.39
CA ALA A 77 -9.56 2.47 13.81
C ALA A 77 -9.27 1.00 14.12
N GLU A 78 -9.85 0.09 13.34
CA GLU A 78 -9.63 -1.36 13.48
C GLU A 78 -8.15 -1.73 13.26
N LEU A 79 -7.52 -1.19 12.21
CA LEU A 79 -6.11 -1.47 11.94
C LEU A 79 -5.20 -0.91 13.05
N ALA A 80 -5.47 0.31 13.50
CA ALA A 80 -4.72 0.95 14.57
C ALA A 80 -4.84 0.18 15.89
N GLU A 81 -6.03 -0.32 16.24
CA GLU A 81 -6.26 -1.15 17.42
C GLU A 81 -5.43 -2.45 17.35
N ARG A 82 -5.56 -3.22 16.26
CA ARG A 82 -4.82 -4.48 16.09
C ARG A 82 -3.29 -4.28 16.11
N LEU A 83 -2.80 -3.19 15.52
CA LEU A 83 -1.36 -2.85 15.54
C LEU A 83 -0.90 -2.44 16.94
N ARG A 84 -1.72 -1.69 17.67
CA ARG A 84 -1.44 -1.27 19.06
C ARG A 84 -1.38 -2.49 19.99
N ASP A 85 -2.33 -3.40 19.89
CA ASP A 85 -2.37 -4.63 20.70
C ASP A 85 -1.15 -5.51 20.45
N ALA A 86 -0.63 -5.51 19.22
CA ALA A 86 0.59 -6.20 18.85
C ALA A 86 1.88 -5.42 19.16
N ASN A 87 1.79 -4.25 19.79
CA ASN A 87 2.90 -3.31 20.05
C ASN A 87 3.71 -2.97 18.78
N LEU A 88 3.02 -2.80 17.66
CA LEU A 88 3.61 -2.53 16.35
C LEU A 88 3.58 -1.03 16.01
N PRO A 89 4.68 -0.45 15.49
CA PRO A 89 4.67 0.90 14.96
C PRO A 89 3.59 1.13 13.91
N HIS A 90 2.79 2.17 14.12
CA HIS A 90 1.66 2.52 13.27
C HIS A 90 1.40 4.02 13.36
N GLU A 91 1.27 4.70 12.21
CA GLU A 91 0.83 6.09 12.18
C GLU A 91 0.11 6.39 10.87
N ASN A 92 -1.22 6.55 10.93
CA ASN A 92 -2.04 6.65 9.72
C ASN A 92 -1.78 7.98 9.00
N ALA A 93 -1.83 9.09 9.75
CA ALA A 93 -1.68 10.42 9.18
C ALA A 93 -0.29 10.61 8.54
N ALA A 94 0.76 10.05 9.14
CA ALA A 94 2.08 10.04 8.53
C ALA A 94 2.08 9.24 7.22
N SER A 95 1.51 8.03 7.21
CA SER A 95 1.46 7.15 6.03
C SER A 95 0.73 7.81 4.86
N ILE A 96 -0.38 8.52 5.12
CA ILE A 96 -1.10 9.30 4.10
C ILE A 96 -0.19 10.41 3.52
N ARG A 97 0.45 11.22 4.37
CA ARG A 97 1.33 12.32 3.91
C ARG A 97 2.54 11.82 3.10
N ILE A 98 3.14 10.71 3.50
CA ILE A 98 4.24 10.08 2.76
C ILE A 98 3.77 9.62 1.39
N THR A 99 2.58 9.02 1.33
CA THR A 99 1.96 8.58 0.08
C THR A 99 1.68 9.76 -0.83
N GLU A 100 1.06 10.83 -0.31
CA GLU A 100 0.82 12.06 -1.07
C GLU A 100 2.11 12.65 -1.64
N TRP A 101 3.15 12.81 -0.80
CA TRP A 101 4.45 13.29 -1.23
C TRP A 101 5.06 12.43 -2.35
N ALA A 102 4.99 11.10 -2.23
CA ALA A 102 5.58 10.18 -3.20
C ALA A 102 4.89 10.27 -4.57
N TYR A 103 3.56 10.34 -4.61
CA TYR A 103 2.81 10.50 -5.87
C TYR A 103 2.99 11.90 -6.47
N GLU A 104 3.14 12.94 -5.64
CA GLU A 104 3.47 14.29 -6.12
C GLU A 104 4.81 14.32 -6.88
N GLN A 105 5.82 13.54 -6.45
CA GLN A 105 7.09 13.43 -7.19
C GLN A 105 6.88 12.81 -8.58
N VAL A 106 6.04 11.78 -8.69
CA VAL A 106 5.73 11.13 -9.98
C VAL A 106 4.97 12.08 -10.88
N GLU A 107 4.02 12.85 -10.35
CA GLU A 107 3.30 13.86 -11.13
C GLU A 107 4.25 14.94 -11.67
N LYS A 108 5.11 15.52 -10.81
CA LYS A 108 6.08 16.55 -11.22
C LYS A 108 7.05 16.05 -12.30
N ALA A 109 7.36 14.76 -12.27
CA ALA A 109 8.22 14.11 -13.25
C ALA A 109 7.47 13.62 -14.50
N HIS A 110 6.14 13.76 -14.59
CA HIS A 110 5.29 13.14 -15.61
C HIS A 110 5.54 11.62 -15.75
N GLY A 111 5.84 10.97 -14.62
CA GLY A 111 6.26 9.58 -14.55
C GLY A 111 5.14 8.56 -14.74
N GLN A 112 5.51 7.29 -14.61
CA GLN A 112 4.61 6.15 -14.69
C GLN A 112 4.41 5.47 -13.33
N VAL A 113 3.29 4.78 -13.20
CA VAL A 113 2.89 3.97 -12.06
C VAL A 113 2.56 2.54 -12.52
N TRP A 114 2.78 1.57 -11.63
CA TRP A 114 2.70 0.15 -11.92
C TRP A 114 1.28 -0.40 -11.79
N ILE A 115 0.78 -1.07 -12.83
CA ILE A 115 -0.55 -1.69 -12.85
C ILE A 115 -0.47 -3.12 -12.33
N SER A 116 0.29 -3.97 -13.01
CA SER A 116 0.47 -5.40 -12.72
C SER A 116 1.57 -5.97 -13.60
N ASP A 117 2.25 -7.03 -13.13
CA ASP A 117 3.31 -7.71 -13.88
C ASP A 117 4.30 -6.70 -14.51
N ALA A 118 4.40 -6.62 -15.85
CA ALA A 118 5.28 -5.66 -16.56
C ALA A 118 4.53 -4.43 -17.14
N GLU A 119 3.31 -4.16 -16.67
CA GLU A 119 2.44 -3.10 -17.19
C GLU A 119 2.46 -1.82 -16.35
N PHE A 120 2.49 -0.69 -17.04
CA PHE A 120 2.60 0.64 -16.46
C PHE A 120 1.68 1.62 -17.19
N GLN A 121 1.24 2.66 -16.48
CA GLN A 121 0.53 3.80 -17.05
C GLN A 121 1.10 5.12 -16.54
N HIS A 122 0.80 6.22 -17.23
CA HIS A 122 1.03 7.54 -16.66
C HIS A 122 0.09 7.77 -15.47
N LEU A 123 0.59 8.49 -14.47
CA LEU A 123 -0.23 8.92 -13.35
C LEU A 123 -1.34 9.86 -13.85
N GLY A 124 -2.59 9.48 -13.59
CA GLY A 124 -3.78 10.24 -13.95
C GLY A 124 -3.96 11.48 -13.07
N VAL A 125 -4.57 12.51 -13.66
CA VAL A 125 -4.72 13.85 -13.04
C VAL A 125 -5.58 13.91 -11.78
N ARG A 126 -6.35 12.84 -11.50
CA ARG A 126 -7.30 12.78 -10.36
C ARG A 126 -6.76 11.99 -9.16
N TRP A 127 -5.47 11.60 -9.16
CA TRP A 127 -4.91 10.78 -8.09
C TRP A 127 -5.05 11.41 -6.70
N ARG A 128 -4.98 12.75 -6.60
CA ARG A 128 -5.14 13.47 -5.33
C ARG A 128 -6.50 13.26 -4.68
N GLU A 129 -7.55 13.17 -5.50
CA GLU A 129 -8.91 12.94 -5.00
C GLU A 129 -9.04 11.60 -4.28
N LEU A 130 -8.12 10.65 -4.53
CA LEU A 130 -8.12 9.34 -3.90
C LEU A 130 -7.58 9.38 -2.46
N LEU A 131 -6.81 10.41 -2.10
CA LEU A 131 -6.24 10.59 -0.76
C LEU A 131 -7.04 11.55 0.11
N VAL A 132 -7.93 12.35 -0.48
CA VAL A 132 -8.80 13.29 0.23
C VAL A 132 -10.09 12.59 0.61
N ALA A 133 -10.32 12.45 1.92
CA ALA A 133 -11.60 12.04 2.45
C ALA A 133 -11.80 12.51 3.90
#